data_AF-A0A937YGS7-F1
#
_entry.id   AF-A0A937YGS7-F1
#
_cell.length_a   1.000
_cell.length_b   1.000
_cell.length_c   1.000
_cell.angle_alpha   90.00
_cell.angle_beta   90.00
_cell.angle_gamma   90.00
#
_symmetry.space_group_name_H-M   'P 1'
#
loop_
_entity.id
_entity.type
_entity.pdbx_description
1 polymer ?
#
loop_
_entity_poly.entity_id
_entity_poly.type
_entity_poly.pdbx_seq_one_letter_code
_entity_poly.pdbx_strand_id
1 'polypeptide(L)'
;MGDARRPQGLARAGVSNGETGSAHIIADTAEVLGIPVTELTPKVRAAIMGLMAEVARLREELTRSKGRIDHLEKLADQDSLLPIHNRRAFVRELTRAISMTERYGTPSSVIYFDVTA
;
A
#
# COMPACT_ATOMS: atom_id res chain seq x y z
N MET A 1 -62.78 8.58 14.75
CA MET A 1 -61.86 9.45 15.52
C MET A 1 -60.46 9.12 15.04
N GLY A 2 -59.85 9.82 14.08
CA GLY A 2 -59.55 11.27 14.10
C GLY A 2 -58.31 11.45 15.00
N ASP A 3 -57.17 12.00 14.60
CA ASP A 3 -56.89 12.95 13.54
C ASP A 3 -55.38 12.93 13.20
N ALA A 4 -55.06 13.36 11.99
CA ALA A 4 -53.73 13.53 11.45
C ALA A 4 -52.99 14.71 12.10
N ARG A 5 -51.65 14.67 12.09
CA ARG A 5 -50.81 15.86 11.81
C ARG A 5 -49.32 15.52 11.64
N ARG A 6 -48.85 15.67 10.39
CA ARG A 6 -47.47 16.05 10.04
C ARG A 6 -47.31 17.57 10.19
N PRO A 7 -46.10 18.08 10.42
CA PRO A 7 -45.34 18.78 9.36
C PRO A 7 -43.85 18.38 9.33
N GLN A 8 -43.25 18.07 8.18
CA GLN A 8 -42.46 18.94 7.26
C GLN A 8 -41.20 19.60 7.86
N GLY A 9 -40.02 19.08 7.47
CA GLY A 9 -38.98 19.80 6.74
C GLY A 9 -38.00 20.75 7.46
N LEU A 10 -36.73 20.33 7.56
CA LEU A 10 -35.50 21.16 7.37
C LEU A 10 -34.32 20.16 7.27
N ALA A 11 -33.88 19.79 6.06
CA ALA A 11 -32.92 20.48 5.20
C ALA A 11 -31.45 20.30 5.64
N ARG A 12 -30.65 19.93 4.64
CA ARG A 12 -29.27 19.43 4.64
C ARG A 12 -28.24 20.35 5.31
N ALA A 13 -27.19 19.74 5.84
CA ALA A 13 -25.82 20.24 5.69
C ALA A 13 -24.89 19.04 5.45
N GLY A 14 -24.86 18.61 4.20
CA GLY A 14 -23.81 17.74 3.69
C GLY A 14 -22.49 18.49 3.66
N VAL A 15 -21.44 17.79 4.03
CA VAL A 15 -20.03 18.15 4.03
C VAL A 15 -19.62 18.89 2.75
N SER A 16 -19.08 20.10 2.87
CA SER A 16 -18.44 20.84 1.77
C SER A 16 -17.06 21.44 2.13
N ASN A 17 -16.30 20.79 3.01
CA ASN A 17 -14.94 21.23 3.36
C ASN A 17 -13.82 20.64 2.47
N GLY A 18 -14.15 19.78 1.49
CA GLY A 18 -13.15 19.13 0.63
C GLY A 18 -12.61 20.01 -0.51
N GLU A 19 -13.36 21.03 -0.94
CA GLU A 19 -13.03 21.82 -2.14
C GLU A 19 -11.90 22.83 -1.88
N THR A 20 -11.87 23.46 -0.71
CA THR A 20 -10.82 24.41 -0.31
C THR A 20 -9.46 23.73 -0.10
N GLY A 21 -9.46 22.52 0.48
CA GLY A 21 -8.23 21.75 0.70
C GLY A 21 -7.60 21.23 -0.60
N SER A 22 -8.43 20.78 -1.55
CA SER A 22 -7.95 20.33 -2.86
C SER A 22 -7.34 21.49 -3.67
N ALA A 23 -7.92 22.69 -3.61
CA ALA A 23 -7.40 23.86 -4.31
C ALA A 23 -6.01 24.29 -3.79
N HIS A 24 -5.77 24.25 -2.48
CA HIS A 24 -4.48 24.58 -1.88
C HIS A 24 -3.39 23.55 -2.22
N ILE A 25 -3.72 22.25 -2.18
CA ILE A 25 -2.75 21.19 -2.54
C ILE A 25 -2.29 21.33 -3.99
N ILE A 26 -3.18 21.76 -4.89
CA ILE A 26 -2.89 21.92 -6.32
C ILE A 26 -2.00 23.12 -6.59
N ALA A 27 -2.17 24.23 -5.85
CA ALA A 27 -1.29 25.38 -5.96
C ALA A 27 0.14 25.01 -5.52
N ASP A 28 0.25 24.27 -4.41
CA ASP A 28 1.53 23.81 -3.85
C ASP A 28 2.23 22.80 -4.78
N THR A 29 1.52 21.82 -5.37
CA THR A 29 2.13 20.92 -6.37
C THR A 29 2.48 21.61 -7.69
N ALA A 30 1.75 22.63 -8.12
CA ALA A 30 2.09 23.40 -9.32
C ALA A 30 3.36 24.24 -9.12
N GLU A 31 3.55 24.82 -7.93
CA GLU A 31 4.73 25.59 -7.55
C GLU A 31 5.97 24.69 -7.42
N VAL A 32 5.81 23.49 -6.83
CA VAL A 32 6.87 22.45 -6.76
C VAL A 32 7.30 21.95 -8.15
N LEU A 33 6.40 21.96 -9.14
CA LEU A 33 6.69 21.58 -10.54
C LEU A 33 7.24 22.75 -11.39
N GLY A 34 7.45 23.94 -10.80
CA GLY A 34 8.03 25.10 -11.47
C GLY A 34 7.11 25.80 -12.47
N ILE A 35 5.79 25.60 -12.36
CA ILE A 35 4.79 26.19 -13.27
C ILE A 35 4.08 27.34 -12.56
N PRO A 36 4.28 28.61 -12.95
CA PRO A 36 3.58 29.73 -12.33
C PRO A 36 2.06 29.62 -12.54
N VAL A 37 1.30 29.75 -11.44
CA VAL A 37 -0.16 29.55 -11.36
C VAL A 37 -0.95 30.47 -12.31
N THR A 38 -0.32 31.54 -12.80
CA THR A 38 -0.89 32.51 -13.75
C THR A 38 -1.01 32.00 -15.19
N GLU A 39 -0.33 30.89 -15.56
CA GLU A 39 -0.35 30.32 -16.92
C GLU A 39 -1.19 29.03 -17.04
N LEU A 40 -1.76 28.56 -15.93
CA LEU A 40 -2.55 27.33 -15.88
C LEU A 40 -3.95 27.55 -16.45
N THR A 41 -4.13 27.25 -17.74
CA THR A 41 -5.48 27.19 -18.32
C THR A 41 -6.35 26.17 -17.54
N PRO A 42 -7.68 26.39 -17.43
CA PRO A 42 -8.56 25.47 -16.71
C PRO A 42 -8.46 24.00 -17.18
N LYS A 43 -8.15 23.78 -18.47
CA LYS A 43 -7.93 22.45 -19.04
C LYS A 43 -6.64 21.78 -18.53
N VAL A 44 -5.56 22.53 -18.36
CA VAL A 44 -4.29 21.99 -17.83
C VAL A 44 -4.41 21.67 -16.35
N ARG A 45 -5.11 22.51 -15.57
CA ARG A 45 -5.43 22.20 -14.16
C ARG A 45 -6.22 20.89 -14.03
N ALA A 46 -7.24 20.72 -14.86
CA ALA A 46 -8.03 19.48 -14.88
C ALA A 46 -7.19 18.26 -15.29
N ALA A 47 -6.27 18.41 -16.25
CA ALA A 47 -5.36 17.34 -16.65
C ALA A 47 -4.39 16.94 -15.51
N ILE A 48 -3.82 17.91 -14.80
CA ILE A 48 -2.95 17.66 -13.64
C ILE A 48 -3.72 16.95 -12.52
N MET A 49 -4.95 17.38 -12.22
CA MET A 49 -5.80 16.69 -11.25
C MET A 49 -6.05 15.23 -11.65
N GLY A 50 -6.35 14.98 -12.92
CA GLY A 50 -6.53 13.63 -13.45
C GLY A 50 -5.27 12.77 -13.29
N LEU A 51 -4.11 13.33 -13.60
CA LEU A 51 -2.82 12.64 -13.41
C LEU A 51 -2.53 12.38 -11.93
N MET A 52 -2.81 13.34 -11.03
CA MET A 52 -2.63 13.14 -9.59
C MET A 52 -3.54 12.06 -9.04
N ALA A 53 -4.81 12.03 -9.48
CA ALA A 53 -5.75 10.98 -9.12
C ALA A 53 -5.29 9.61 -9.60
N GLU A 54 -4.75 9.53 -10.82
CA GLU A 54 -4.23 8.29 -11.38
C GLU A 54 -2.96 7.83 -10.66
N VAL A 55 -2.04 8.74 -10.33
CA VAL A 55 -0.85 8.43 -9.50
C VAL A 55 -1.26 7.94 -8.12
N ALA A 56 -2.28 8.53 -7.50
CA ALA A 56 -2.81 8.06 -6.22
C ALA A 56 -3.37 6.64 -6.34
N ARG A 57 -4.19 6.37 -7.37
CA ARG A 57 -4.74 5.04 -7.66
C ARG A 57 -3.63 4.00 -7.85
N LEU A 58 -2.63 4.31 -8.68
CA LEU A 58 -1.50 3.41 -8.94
C LEU A 58 -0.67 3.14 -7.69
N ARG A 59 -0.46 4.13 -6.83
CA ARG A 59 0.23 3.95 -5.54
C ARG A 59 -0.56 3.02 -4.61
N GLU A 60 -1.88 3.14 -4.59
CA GLU A 60 -2.75 2.26 -3.81
C GLU A 60 -2.70 0.82 -4.34
N GLU A 61 -2.82 0.63 -5.66
CA GLU A 61 -2.72 -0.68 -6.30
C GLU A 61 -1.37 -1.35 -6.10
N LEU A 62 -0.28 -0.58 -6.18
CA LEU A 62 1.07 -1.06 -5.90
C LEU A 62 1.20 -1.53 -4.46
N THR A 63 0.71 -0.74 -3.49
CA THR A 63 0.74 -1.08 -2.07
C THR A 63 -0.04 -2.37 -1.80
N ARG A 64 -1.24 -2.48 -2.38
CA ARG A 64 -2.08 -3.67 -2.26
C ARG A 64 -1.42 -4.90 -2.86
N SER A 65 -0.80 -4.76 -4.03
CA SER A 65 -0.12 -5.85 -4.72
C SER A 65 1.09 -6.35 -3.94
N LYS A 66 1.91 -5.44 -3.42
CA LYS A 66 3.04 -5.77 -2.53
C LYS A 66 2.58 -6.52 -1.28
N GLY A 67 1.53 -6.02 -0.60
CA GLY A 67 0.99 -6.72 0.57
C GLY A 67 0.48 -8.12 0.26
N ARG A 68 -0.10 -8.34 -0.93
CA ARG A 68 -0.53 -9.67 -1.36
C ARG A 68 0.66 -10.59 -1.67
N ILE A 69 1.72 -10.06 -2.29
CA ILE A 69 2.96 -10.80 -2.52
C ILE A 69 3.55 -11.23 -1.18
N ASP A 70 3.74 -10.31 -0.22
CA ASP A 70 4.31 -10.63 1.10
C ASP A 70 3.49 -11.72 1.83
N HIS A 71 2.17 -11.67 1.73
CA HIS A 71 1.29 -12.68 2.31
C HIS A 71 1.48 -14.05 1.65
N LEU A 72 1.54 -14.08 0.31
CA LEU A 72 1.76 -15.31 -0.45
C LEU A 72 3.16 -15.87 -0.24
N GLU A 73 4.18 -15.03 -0.12
CA GLU A 73 5.54 -15.44 0.22
C GLU A 73 5.60 -16.10 1.59
N LYS A 74 4.94 -15.54 2.60
CA LYS A 74 4.83 -16.15 3.94
C LYS A 74 4.17 -17.52 3.89
N LEU A 75 3.05 -17.64 3.17
CA LEU A 75 2.37 -18.93 3.00
C LEU A 75 3.24 -19.92 2.22
N ALA A 76 3.94 -19.44 1.20
CA ALA A 76 4.80 -20.25 0.35
C ALA A 76 6.16 -20.57 0.97
N ASP A 77 6.43 -20.14 2.19
CA ASP A 77 7.66 -20.41 2.94
C ASP A 77 7.44 -21.37 4.12
N GLN A 78 6.18 -21.64 4.48
CA GLN A 78 5.80 -22.65 5.46
C GLN A 78 5.62 -24.02 4.79
N ASP A 79 6.01 -25.07 5.48
CA ASP A 79 5.67 -26.44 5.10
C ASP A 79 4.17 -26.69 5.34
N SER A 80 3.53 -27.49 4.49
CA SER A 80 2.08 -27.71 4.55
C SER A 80 1.64 -28.67 5.65
N LEU A 81 2.56 -29.50 6.16
CA LEU A 81 2.28 -30.55 7.14
C LEU A 81 2.92 -30.26 8.50
N LEU A 82 4.01 -29.50 8.52
CA LEU A 82 4.77 -29.19 9.73
C LEU A 82 4.93 -27.68 9.93
N PRO A 83 4.92 -27.15 11.17
CA PRO A 83 5.13 -25.73 11.45
C PRO A 83 6.61 -25.34 11.34
N ILE A 84 7.26 -25.74 10.25
CA ILE A 84 8.67 -25.48 9.94
C ILE A 84 8.79 -24.75 8.59
N HIS A 85 9.96 -24.15 8.36
CA HIS A 85 10.30 -23.62 7.06
C HIS A 85 10.31 -24.74 6.02
N ASN A 86 9.67 -24.51 4.88
CA ASN A 86 9.83 -25.43 3.76
C ASN A 86 11.23 -25.32 3.14
N ARG A 87 11.52 -26.23 2.19
CA ARG A 87 12.83 -26.30 1.54
C ARG A 87 13.32 -24.96 0.99
N ARG A 88 12.43 -24.15 0.39
CA ARG A 88 12.82 -22.87 -0.22
C ARG A 88 13.21 -21.84 0.83
N ALA A 89 12.43 -21.73 1.90
CA ALA A 89 12.71 -20.83 3.01
C ALA A 89 13.97 -21.26 3.78
N PHE A 90 14.18 -22.56 3.99
CA PHE A 90 15.40 -23.09 4.59
C PHE A 90 16.65 -22.71 3.79
N VAL A 91 16.63 -22.89 2.46
CA VAL A 91 17.78 -22.54 1.61
C VAL A 91 18.09 -21.04 1.68
N ARG A 92 17.08 -20.17 1.73
CA ARG A 92 17.28 -18.71 1.86
C ARG A 92 17.95 -18.36 3.20
N GLU A 93 17.50 -18.93 4.31
CA GLU A 93 18.10 -18.70 5.62
C GLU A 93 19.50 -19.31 5.73
N LEU A 94 19.75 -20.45 5.07
CA LEU A 94 21.09 -21.03 4.96
C LEU A 94 22.06 -20.07 4.25
N THR A 95 21.64 -19.49 3.12
CA THR A 95 22.45 -18.48 2.41
C THR A 95 22.73 -17.27 3.30
N ARG A 96 21.74 -16.80 4.06
CA ARG A 96 21.93 -15.71 5.04
C ARG A 96 22.97 -16.08 6.10
N ALA A 97 22.93 -17.30 6.64
CA ALA A 97 23.88 -17.78 7.63
C ALA A 97 25.31 -17.90 7.08
N ILE A 98 25.46 -18.34 5.83
CA ILE A 98 26.76 -18.38 5.13
C ILE A 98 27.35 -16.97 5.04
N SER A 99 26.57 -15.98 4.55
CA SER A 99 27.06 -14.59 4.48
C SER A 99 27.42 -14.00 5.84
N MET A 100 26.71 -14.40 6.91
CA MET A 100 27.03 -13.98 8.28
C MET A 100 28.35 -14.59 8.77
N THR A 101 28.58 -15.86 8.44
CA THR A 101 29.83 -16.57 8.73
C THR A 101 31.00 -15.92 7.98
N GLU A 102 30.84 -15.60 6.70
CA GLU A 102 31.85 -14.90 5.89
C GLU A 102 32.16 -13.50 6.44
N ARG A 103 31.14 -12.77 6.89
CA ARG A 103 31.31 -11.39 7.37
C ARG A 103 31.90 -11.31 8.77
N TYR A 104 31.50 -12.19 9.68
CA TYR A 104 31.80 -12.06 11.12
C TYR A 104 32.64 -13.21 11.67
N GLY A 105 33.00 -14.20 10.84
CA GLY A 105 33.83 -15.33 11.24
C GLY A 105 33.19 -16.27 12.27
N THR A 106 31.89 -16.14 12.54
CA THR A 106 31.18 -17.02 13.49
C THR A 106 30.83 -18.33 12.78
N PRO A 107 31.36 -19.49 13.22
CA PRO A 107 31.13 -20.75 12.53
C PRO A 107 29.67 -21.19 12.68
N SER A 108 29.09 -21.70 11.57
CA SER A 108 27.74 -22.25 11.52
C SER A 108 27.76 -23.72 11.11
N SER A 109 26.80 -24.51 11.60
CA SER A 109 26.66 -25.94 11.29
C SER A 109 25.26 -26.26 10.76
N VAL A 110 25.14 -27.26 9.88
CA VAL A 110 23.86 -27.79 9.37
C VAL A 110 23.69 -29.23 9.84
N ILE A 111 22.50 -29.57 10.32
CA ILE A 111 22.14 -30.92 10.78
C ILE A 111 21.05 -31.46 9.84
N TYR A 112 21.24 -32.68 9.34
CA TYR A 112 20.27 -33.38 8.50
C TYR A 112 19.73 -34.59 9.24
N PHE A 113 18.40 -34.70 9.29
CA PHE A 113 17.70 -35.85 9.84
C PHE A 113 17.01 -36.58 8.69
N ASP A 114 17.34 -37.85 8.52
CA ASP A 114 16.62 -38.75 7.62
C ASP A 114 15.81 -39.72 8.47
N VAL A 115 14.51 -39.82 8.20
CA VAL A 115 13.65 -40.79 8.87
C VAL A 115 13.41 -41.92 7.88
N THR A 116 14.12 -43.02 8.07
CA THR A 116 13.85 -44.27 7.36
C THR A 116 12.76 -45.03 8.13
N ALA A 117 11.69 -45.39 7.42
CA ALA A 117 10.58 -46.19 7.95
C ALA A 117 10.92 -47.68 7.98
#